data_AF-A0A0U5FKV6-F1
#
_entry.id   AF-A0A0U5FKV6-F1
#
_cell.length_a   1.000
_cell.length_b   1.000
_cell.length_c   1.000
_cell.angle_alpha   90.00
_cell.angle_beta   90.00
_cell.angle_gamma   90.00
#
_symmetry.space_group_name_H-M   'P 1'
#
loop_
_entity.id
_entity.type
_entity.pdbx_description
1 polymer ?
#
loop_
_entity_poly.entity_id
_entity_poly.type
_entity_poly.pdbx_seq_one_letter_code
_entity_poly.pdbx_strand_id
1 'polypeptide(L)'
;MNATDALRDTWLQTRERLQATHLLGDDDAALSVRCPGATQMWIGSAAAPTPLLLDWREDAALEAAQRLHAQVYAQRGDVGAVAWSAGAFGHCLADVGGALPQVFDEQARHLGPMPPPVRAADAAAVLASGIGNAVLVARRPLCLGTSARRLALNIALFEKCAKAYVLAAATGGPSRQLPWWVRRIANGRLRKDQVRAAVAFANGALPTESTAY
;
A
#
# COMPACT_ATOMS: atom_id res chain seq x y z
N MET A 1 -2.24 28.29 4.06
CA MET A 1 -1.69 26.97 4.45
C MET A 1 -1.00 26.39 3.24
N ASN A 2 0.29 26.07 3.32
CA ASN A 2 1.05 25.57 2.17
C ASN A 2 0.59 24.15 1.80
N ALA A 3 0.61 23.77 0.52
CA ALA A 3 0.19 22.45 0.05
C ALA A 3 0.98 21.32 0.74
N THR A 4 2.26 21.55 1.03
CA THR A 4 3.12 20.62 1.76
C THR A 4 2.67 20.43 3.21
N ASP A 5 2.21 21.49 3.89
CA ASP A 5 1.67 21.38 5.26
C ASP A 5 0.36 20.60 5.29
N ALA A 6 -0.53 20.80 4.32
CA ALA A 6 -1.78 20.04 4.22
C ALA A 6 -1.53 18.52 4.03
N LEU A 7 -0.42 18.15 3.37
CA LEU A 7 0.00 16.75 3.24
C LEU A 7 0.58 16.18 4.52
N ARG A 8 1.25 17.01 5.34
CA ARG A 8 1.67 16.61 6.69
C ARG A 8 0.45 16.26 7.55
N ASP A 9 -0.59 17.10 7.50
CA ASP A 9 -1.83 16.86 8.24
C ASP A 9 -2.57 15.62 7.71
N THR A 10 -2.57 15.41 6.38
CA THR A 10 -3.09 14.19 5.76
C THR A 10 -2.36 12.94 6.25
N TRP A 11 -1.03 13.00 6.38
CA TRP A 11 -0.24 11.92 6.96
C TRP A 11 -0.64 11.64 8.41
N LEU A 12 -0.76 12.67 9.25
CA LEU A 12 -1.15 12.55 10.67
C LEU A 12 -2.53 11.90 10.83
N GLN A 13 -3.53 12.41 10.09
CA GLN A 13 -4.90 11.87 10.11
C GLN A 13 -4.94 10.41 9.65
N THR A 14 -4.15 10.07 8.63
CA THR A 14 -4.07 8.69 8.13
C THR A 14 -3.42 7.76 9.15
N ARG A 15 -2.33 8.20 9.79
CA ARG A 15 -1.66 7.46 10.86
C ARG A 15 -2.62 7.19 12.02
N GLU A 16 -3.26 8.23 12.54
CA GLU A 16 -4.20 8.13 13.67
C GLU A 16 -5.37 7.19 13.36
N ARG A 17 -5.94 7.30 12.15
CA ARG A 17 -7.01 6.41 11.72
C ARG A 17 -6.57 4.95 11.71
N LEU A 18 -5.40 4.67 11.14
CA LEU A 18 -4.87 3.30 11.07
C LEU A 18 -4.52 2.76 12.46
N GLN A 19 -3.96 3.59 13.35
CA GLN A 19 -3.71 3.23 14.75
C GLN A 19 -5.00 2.91 15.51
N ALA A 20 -6.03 3.75 15.39
CA ALA A 20 -7.33 3.54 16.04
C ALA A 20 -8.01 2.23 15.61
N THR A 21 -7.67 1.72 14.42
CA THR A 21 -8.17 0.44 13.91
C THR A 21 -7.19 -0.72 14.06
N HIS A 22 -6.05 -0.52 14.75
CA HIS A 22 -4.98 -1.52 14.93
C HIS A 22 -4.40 -2.08 13.61
N LEU A 23 -4.37 -1.25 12.57
CA LEU A 23 -3.91 -1.62 11.22
C LEU A 23 -2.50 -1.16 10.88
N LEU A 24 -1.91 -0.27 11.70
CA LEU A 24 -0.51 0.09 11.59
C LEU A 24 0.42 -0.98 12.20
N GLY A 25 -0.05 -1.73 13.20
CA GLY A 25 0.70 -2.84 13.77
C GLY A 25 1.67 -2.39 14.86
N ASP A 26 2.94 -2.78 14.70
CA ASP A 26 4.04 -2.61 15.65
C ASP A 26 4.87 -1.33 15.41
N ASP A 27 5.92 -1.12 16.23
CA ASP A 27 6.77 0.07 16.19
C ASP A 27 7.62 0.18 14.93
N ASP A 28 7.85 -0.94 14.23
CA ASP A 28 8.59 -0.97 12.97
C ASP A 28 7.71 -0.57 11.77
N ALA A 29 6.43 -0.29 11.99
CA ALA A 29 5.53 0.13 10.95
C ALA A 29 5.87 1.53 10.45
N ALA A 30 5.86 1.72 9.13
CA ALA A 30 6.15 3.00 8.49
C ALA A 30 5.01 3.42 7.56
N LEU A 31 4.72 4.72 7.55
CA LEU A 31 3.73 5.35 6.67
C LEU A 31 4.39 6.50 5.93
N SER A 32 4.04 6.68 4.65
CA SER A 32 4.43 7.87 3.90
C SER A 32 3.34 8.39 2.97
N VAL A 33 3.41 9.68 2.67
CA VAL A 33 2.57 10.39 1.70
C VAL A 33 3.47 11.19 0.77
N ARG A 34 3.27 11.04 -0.54
CA ARG A 34 4.02 11.76 -1.59
C ARG A 34 3.54 13.21 -1.73
N CYS A 35 4.49 14.12 -1.93
CA CYS A 35 4.23 15.46 -2.42
C CYS A 35 4.05 15.43 -3.96
N PRO A 36 2.92 15.89 -4.50
CA PRO A 36 2.67 15.86 -5.93
C PRO A 36 3.61 16.83 -6.66
N GLY A 37 4.08 16.46 -7.86
CA GLY A 37 4.95 17.30 -8.68
C GLY A 37 6.39 17.48 -8.16
N ALA A 38 6.70 16.86 -7.02
CA ALA A 38 8.01 16.87 -6.40
C ALA A 38 8.53 15.44 -6.18
N THR A 39 9.78 15.35 -5.72
CA THR A 39 10.40 14.10 -5.28
C THR A 39 10.42 13.94 -3.77
N GLN A 40 9.56 14.69 -3.09
CA GLN A 40 9.51 14.73 -1.64
C GLN A 40 8.37 13.85 -1.10
N MET A 41 8.58 13.24 0.05
CA MET A 41 7.56 12.53 0.81
C MET A 41 7.58 12.95 2.28
N TRP A 42 6.41 12.98 2.90
CA TRP A 42 6.28 12.91 4.35
C TRP A 42 6.33 11.46 4.78
N ILE A 43 7.21 11.11 5.72
CA ILE A 43 7.38 9.73 6.20
C ILE A 43 7.66 9.68 7.70
N GLY A 44 7.16 8.66 8.37
CA GLY A 44 7.43 8.42 9.78
C GLY A 44 6.96 7.03 10.22
N SER A 45 7.35 6.63 11.42
CA SER A 45 6.83 5.41 12.04
C SER A 45 5.43 5.61 12.62
N ALA A 46 4.79 4.52 13.05
CA ALA A 46 3.52 4.59 13.78
C ALA A 46 3.63 5.45 15.06
N ALA A 47 4.74 5.35 15.79
CA ALA A 47 4.95 6.08 17.05
C ALA A 47 5.49 7.50 16.88
N ALA A 48 5.95 7.88 15.67
CA ALA A 48 6.57 9.18 15.45
C ALA A 48 5.54 10.32 15.68
N PRO A 49 5.83 11.33 16.51
CA PRO A 49 4.90 12.42 16.79
C PRO A 49 4.62 13.27 15.54
N THR A 50 5.65 13.47 14.71
CA THR A 50 5.60 14.20 13.44
C THR A 50 6.35 13.44 12.35
N PRO A 51 5.91 13.53 11.08
CA PRO A 51 6.66 12.96 9.97
C PRO A 51 7.84 13.84 9.57
N LEU A 52 8.83 13.23 8.92
CA LEU A 52 9.96 13.89 8.27
C LEU A 52 9.65 14.15 6.80
N LEU A 53 10.06 15.31 6.28
CA LEU A 53 10.01 15.60 4.85
C LEU A 53 11.36 15.22 4.23
N LEU A 54 11.37 14.23 3.33
CA LEU A 54 12.58 13.72 2.69
C LEU A 54 12.46 13.75 1.17
N ASP A 55 13.55 14.02 0.46
CA ASP A 55 13.66 13.78 -1.00
C ASP A 55 14.04 12.31 -1.23
N TRP A 56 13.17 11.55 -1.91
CA TRP A 56 13.40 10.12 -2.12
C TRP A 56 14.54 9.81 -3.10
N ARG A 57 15.16 10.83 -3.72
CA ARG A 57 16.36 10.66 -4.56
C ARG A 57 17.65 10.56 -3.73
N GLU A 58 17.64 10.99 -2.48
CA GLU A 58 18.82 11.03 -1.60
C GLU A 58 19.07 9.69 -0.87
N ASP A 59 19.16 8.59 -1.62
CA ASP A 59 19.16 7.21 -1.09
C ASP A 59 20.24 6.91 -0.01
N ALA A 60 21.41 7.55 -0.13
CA ALA A 60 22.55 7.31 0.77
C ALA A 60 22.27 7.70 2.24
N ALA A 61 21.31 8.60 2.48
CA ALA A 61 20.95 9.07 3.82
C ALA A 61 19.69 8.37 4.38
N LEU A 62 19.04 7.50 3.61
CA LEU A 62 17.77 6.89 3.99
C LEU A 62 17.96 5.63 4.85
N GLU A 63 17.21 5.56 5.94
CA GLU A 63 17.03 4.34 6.73
C GLU A 63 16.27 3.28 5.94
N ALA A 64 16.30 2.02 6.40
CA ALA A 64 15.74 0.89 5.66
C ALA A 64 14.26 1.08 5.23
N ALA A 65 13.38 1.51 6.14
CA ALA A 65 11.98 1.76 5.83
C ALA A 65 11.80 2.95 4.86
N GLN A 66 12.62 3.99 5.03
CA GLN A 66 12.59 5.17 4.16
C GLN A 66 13.02 4.82 2.74
N ARG A 67 14.10 4.03 2.60
CA ARG A 67 14.59 3.51 1.32
C ARG A 67 13.53 2.66 0.62
N LEU A 68 12.85 1.77 1.34
CA LEU A 68 11.78 0.93 0.77
C LEU A 68 10.66 1.78 0.17
N HIS A 69 10.20 2.81 0.89
CA HIS A 69 9.16 3.72 0.42
C HIS A 69 9.66 4.59 -0.76
N ALA A 70 10.89 5.09 -0.68
CA ALA A 70 11.53 5.86 -1.74
C ALA A 70 11.62 5.10 -3.07
N GLN A 71 12.05 3.83 -3.01
CA GLN A 71 12.14 2.97 -4.19
C GLN A 71 10.77 2.71 -4.83
N VAL A 72 9.71 2.57 -4.03
CA VAL A 72 8.35 2.48 -4.55
C VAL A 72 7.97 3.75 -5.31
N TYR A 73 8.14 4.94 -4.73
CA TYR A 73 7.79 6.19 -5.41
C TYR A 73 8.63 6.43 -6.68
N ALA A 74 9.89 6.03 -6.68
CA ALA A 74 10.76 6.13 -7.84
C ALA A 74 10.29 5.28 -9.03
N GLN A 75 9.62 4.14 -8.78
CA GLN A 75 9.22 3.18 -9.81
C GLN A 75 7.71 3.18 -10.11
N ARG A 76 6.88 3.72 -9.19
CA ARG A 76 5.42 3.73 -9.30
C ARG A 76 4.88 5.16 -9.31
N GLY A 77 4.76 5.71 -10.51
CA GLY A 77 4.24 7.07 -10.71
C GLY A 77 2.80 7.28 -10.24
N ASP A 78 2.01 6.21 -10.11
CA ASP A 78 0.61 6.22 -9.67
C ASP A 78 0.43 6.28 -8.14
N VAL A 79 1.49 6.03 -7.37
CA VAL A 79 1.40 5.87 -5.91
C VAL A 79 1.52 7.22 -5.22
N GLY A 80 0.54 7.49 -4.34
CA GLY A 80 0.45 8.70 -3.52
C GLY A 80 0.71 8.46 -2.04
N ALA A 81 0.58 7.21 -1.58
CA ALA A 81 0.86 6.84 -0.20
C ALA A 81 1.29 5.38 -0.12
N VAL A 82 2.16 5.08 0.84
CA VAL A 82 2.72 3.75 1.10
C VAL A 82 2.71 3.48 2.59
N ALA A 83 2.32 2.27 3.00
CA ALA A 83 2.53 1.78 4.35
C ALA A 83 3.23 0.42 4.32
N TRP A 84 4.27 0.28 5.12
CA TRP A 84 4.84 -1.01 5.49
C TRP A 84 4.33 -1.33 6.89
N SER A 85 3.17 -1.98 6.95
CA SER A 85 2.40 -2.17 8.18
C SER A 85 1.64 -3.49 8.13
N ALA A 86 1.37 -4.08 9.29
CA ALA A 86 0.58 -5.30 9.39
C ALA A 86 -0.50 -5.16 10.46
N GLY A 87 -1.71 -5.63 10.16
CA GLY A 87 -2.66 -6.02 11.20
C GLY A 87 -2.36 -7.44 11.69
N ALA A 88 -3.15 -7.90 12.67
CA ALA A 88 -2.98 -9.21 13.30
C ALA A 88 -2.94 -10.36 12.29
N PHE A 89 -3.89 -10.40 11.35
CA PHE A 89 -3.95 -11.45 10.33
C PHE A 89 -2.97 -11.20 9.19
N GLY A 90 -2.62 -9.95 8.91
CA GLY A 90 -1.55 -9.63 7.95
C GLY A 90 -0.20 -10.25 8.32
N HIS A 91 0.15 -10.29 9.61
CA HIS A 91 1.35 -10.98 10.10
C HIS A 91 1.29 -12.50 9.89
N CYS A 92 0.13 -13.10 10.15
CA CYS A 92 -0.06 -14.55 10.00
C CYS A 92 -0.01 -15.02 8.53
N LEU A 93 -0.16 -14.11 7.56
CA LEU A 93 -0.13 -14.48 6.15
C LEU A 93 1.17 -15.19 5.77
N ALA A 94 2.30 -14.79 6.36
CA ALA A 94 3.60 -15.42 6.14
C ALA A 94 3.62 -16.92 6.47
N ASP A 95 2.76 -17.36 7.39
CA ASP A 95 2.70 -18.75 7.87
C ASP A 95 1.79 -19.63 7.00
N VAL A 96 1.03 -19.03 6.08
CA VAL A 96 0.10 -19.71 5.16
C VAL A 96 0.42 -19.44 3.69
N GLY A 97 1.71 -19.25 3.38
CA GLY A 97 2.26 -19.11 2.02
C GLY A 97 2.58 -17.67 1.60
N GLY A 98 2.19 -16.67 2.38
CA GLY A 98 2.68 -15.30 2.24
C GLY A 98 2.10 -14.48 1.07
N ALA A 99 1.11 -15.01 0.35
CA ALA A 99 0.42 -14.30 -0.72
C ALA A 99 -1.10 -14.47 -0.59
N LEU A 100 -1.85 -13.39 -0.81
CA LEU A 100 -3.31 -13.44 -0.80
C LEU A 100 -3.86 -13.81 -2.19
N PRO A 101 -4.54 -14.97 -2.34
CA PRO A 101 -5.30 -15.25 -3.55
C PRO A 101 -6.45 -14.25 -3.69
N GLN A 102 -6.79 -13.87 -4.93
CA GLN A 102 -7.93 -12.98 -5.21
C GLN A 102 -9.25 -13.76 -5.07
N VAL A 103 -9.77 -13.85 -3.84
CA VAL A 103 -11.01 -14.58 -3.50
C VAL A 103 -12.20 -13.64 -3.35
N PHE A 104 -11.96 -12.34 -3.13
CA PHE A 104 -13.00 -11.29 -3.08
C PHE A 104 -12.87 -10.32 -4.25
N ASP A 105 -13.99 -9.82 -4.74
CA ASP A 105 -14.04 -8.90 -5.90
C ASP A 105 -13.53 -7.50 -5.52
N GLU A 106 -13.86 -7.03 -4.32
CA GLU A 106 -13.28 -5.81 -3.75
C GLU A 106 -11.75 -5.90 -3.65
N GLN A 107 -11.23 -7.05 -3.19
CA GLN A 107 -9.79 -7.32 -3.15
C GLN A 107 -9.18 -7.20 -4.54
N ALA A 108 -9.82 -7.80 -5.54
CA ALA A 108 -9.34 -7.70 -6.91
C ALA A 108 -9.42 -6.27 -7.47
N ARG A 109 -10.43 -5.51 -7.06
CA ARG A 109 -10.67 -4.12 -7.51
C ARG A 109 -9.68 -3.11 -6.92
N HIS A 110 -9.19 -3.34 -5.72
CA HIS A 110 -8.42 -2.36 -4.95
C HIS A 110 -6.96 -2.78 -4.70
N LEU A 111 -6.73 -4.06 -4.41
CA LEU A 111 -5.39 -4.61 -4.18
C LEU A 111 -4.78 -5.17 -5.45
N GLY A 112 -5.59 -5.75 -6.33
CA GLY A 112 -5.09 -6.44 -7.52
C GLY A 112 -4.37 -7.75 -7.17
N PRO A 113 -3.63 -8.34 -8.13
CA PRO A 113 -2.84 -9.55 -7.89
C PRO A 113 -1.70 -9.27 -6.92
N MET A 114 -1.51 -10.16 -5.94
CA MET A 114 -0.40 -10.11 -5.00
C MET A 114 0.68 -11.10 -5.45
N PRO A 115 1.95 -10.66 -5.63
CA PRO A 115 3.05 -11.57 -5.91
C PRO A 115 3.43 -12.39 -4.65
N PRO A 116 4.24 -13.46 -4.80
CA PRO A 116 4.85 -14.16 -3.67
C PRO A 116 5.65 -13.21 -2.76
N PRO A 117 5.97 -13.60 -1.51
CA PRO A 117 6.85 -12.82 -0.65
C PRO A 117 8.19 -12.48 -1.31
N VAL A 118 8.67 -11.26 -1.07
CA VAL A 118 9.90 -10.74 -1.69
C VAL A 118 10.83 -10.15 -0.63
N ARG A 119 12.11 -10.02 -0.99
CA ARG A 119 13.07 -9.25 -0.18
C ARG A 119 12.79 -7.76 -0.36
N ALA A 120 13.14 -6.95 0.64
CA ALA A 120 12.94 -5.51 0.59
C ALA A 120 13.57 -4.85 -0.66
N ALA A 121 14.78 -5.28 -1.03
CA ALA A 121 15.50 -4.77 -2.21
C ALA A 121 14.78 -5.04 -3.54
N ASP A 122 13.93 -6.09 -3.61
CA ASP A 122 13.23 -6.49 -4.84
C ASP A 122 11.80 -5.94 -4.89
N ALA A 123 11.27 -5.43 -3.78
CA ALA A 123 9.86 -5.12 -3.60
C ALA A 123 9.34 -4.09 -4.60
N ALA A 124 10.08 -2.99 -4.80
CA ALA A 124 9.68 -1.93 -5.72
C ALA A 124 9.63 -2.42 -7.17
N ALA A 125 10.63 -3.18 -7.62
CA ALA A 125 10.69 -3.73 -8.98
C ALA A 125 9.56 -4.73 -9.23
N VAL A 126 9.28 -5.61 -8.27
CA VAL A 126 8.18 -6.57 -8.36
C VAL A 126 6.83 -5.85 -8.43
N LEU A 127 6.61 -4.84 -7.57
CA LEU A 127 5.39 -4.03 -7.59
C LEU A 127 5.26 -3.21 -8.89
N ALA A 128 6.35 -2.74 -9.48
CA ALA A 128 6.37 -1.99 -10.74
C ALA A 128 6.08 -2.87 -11.97
N SER A 129 6.45 -4.15 -11.92
CA SER A 129 6.15 -5.12 -12.99
C SER A 129 4.66 -5.49 -13.10
N GLY A 130 3.88 -5.17 -12.06
CA GLY A 130 2.47 -5.54 -11.95
C GLY A 130 1.55 -4.34 -11.67
N ILE A 131 0.27 -4.65 -11.48
CA ILE A 131 -0.75 -3.67 -11.06
C ILE A 131 -1.12 -3.81 -9.58
N GLY A 132 -0.49 -4.74 -8.87
CA GLY A 132 -0.75 -5.01 -7.47
C GLY A 132 -0.41 -3.81 -6.58
N ASN A 133 -1.17 -3.66 -5.51
CA ASN A 133 -0.99 -2.64 -4.48
C ASN A 133 -0.60 -3.25 -3.12
N ALA A 134 -0.20 -4.51 -3.10
CA ALA A 134 0.28 -5.17 -1.89
C ALA A 134 1.32 -6.23 -2.24
N VAL A 135 2.34 -6.38 -1.39
CA VAL A 135 3.32 -7.47 -1.41
C VAL A 135 3.80 -7.72 0.01
N LEU A 136 4.23 -8.94 0.33
CA LEU A 136 4.81 -9.25 1.64
C LEU A 136 6.32 -9.04 1.61
N VAL A 137 6.82 -8.18 2.51
CA VAL A 137 8.24 -7.86 2.68
C VAL A 137 8.63 -8.09 4.14
N ALA A 138 9.60 -8.99 4.37
CA ALA A 138 10.03 -9.38 5.72
C ALA A 138 8.84 -9.73 6.65
N ARG A 139 7.93 -10.58 6.16
CA ARG A 139 6.70 -11.03 6.87
C ARG A 139 5.68 -9.92 7.18
N ARG A 140 5.86 -8.70 6.67
CA ARG A 140 4.94 -7.57 6.82
C ARG A 140 4.43 -7.09 5.45
N PRO A 141 3.12 -6.81 5.29
CA PRO A 141 2.62 -6.26 4.04
C PRO A 141 3.15 -4.85 3.79
N LEU A 142 3.57 -4.63 2.55
CA LEU A 142 3.81 -3.31 1.97
C LEU A 142 2.60 -2.97 1.09
N CYS A 143 1.73 -2.10 1.59
CA CYS A 143 0.50 -1.67 0.93
C CYS A 143 0.69 -0.31 0.25
N LEU A 144 0.08 -0.17 -0.93
CA LEU A 144 0.13 1.03 -1.77
C LEU A 144 -1.25 1.65 -1.90
N GLY A 145 -1.32 2.96 -2.09
CA GLY A 145 -2.52 3.66 -2.50
C GLY A 145 -2.21 4.82 -3.42
N THR A 146 -3.14 5.14 -4.33
CA THR A 146 -3.06 6.35 -5.16
C THR A 146 -3.23 7.63 -4.34
N SER A 147 -3.74 7.52 -3.11
CA SER A 147 -3.89 8.57 -2.12
C SER A 147 -3.79 7.96 -0.71
N ALA A 148 -3.65 8.80 0.32
CA ALA A 148 -3.64 8.34 1.71
C ALA A 148 -4.96 7.65 2.11
N ARG A 149 -6.11 8.16 1.62
CA ARG A 149 -7.42 7.54 1.82
C ARG A 149 -7.51 6.17 1.15
N ARG A 150 -7.04 6.05 -0.10
CA ARG A 150 -7.02 4.78 -0.84
C ARG A 150 -6.07 3.77 -0.20
N LEU A 151 -4.91 4.21 0.28
CA LEU A 151 -3.99 3.37 1.03
C LEU A 151 -4.69 2.80 2.27
N ALA A 152 -5.33 3.66 3.06
CA ALA A 152 -5.93 3.21 4.30
C ALA A 152 -7.19 2.33 4.07
N LEU A 153 -7.90 2.48 2.93
CA LEU A 153 -8.88 1.49 2.46
C LEU A 153 -8.20 0.16 2.11
N ASN A 154 -7.10 0.21 1.35
CA ASN A 154 -6.37 -0.97 0.92
C ASN A 154 -5.83 -1.78 2.10
N ILE A 155 -5.29 -1.13 3.13
CA ILE A 155 -4.82 -1.82 4.36
C ILE A 155 -5.99 -2.51 5.08
N ALA A 156 -7.12 -1.81 5.25
CA ALA A 156 -8.29 -2.40 5.91
C ALA A 156 -8.86 -3.59 5.13
N LEU A 157 -8.88 -3.49 3.80
CA LEU A 157 -9.30 -4.58 2.92
C LEU A 157 -8.31 -5.74 2.96
N PHE A 158 -7.01 -5.46 2.92
CA PHE A 158 -5.95 -6.46 3.06
C PHE A 158 -6.13 -7.26 4.33
N GLU A 159 -6.31 -6.60 5.48
CA GLU A 159 -6.50 -7.27 6.77
C GLU A 159 -7.75 -8.14 6.80
N LYS A 160 -8.87 -7.67 6.24
CA LYS A 160 -10.10 -8.47 6.13
C LYS A 160 -9.91 -9.71 5.26
N CYS A 161 -9.26 -9.56 4.11
CA CYS A 161 -8.98 -10.68 3.22
C CYS A 161 -7.97 -11.65 3.83
N ALA A 162 -6.95 -11.14 4.53
CA ALA A 162 -5.98 -11.94 5.26
C ALA A 162 -6.65 -12.75 6.37
N LYS A 163 -7.56 -12.15 7.14
CA LYS A 163 -8.34 -12.86 8.15
C LYS A 163 -9.10 -14.04 7.57
N ALA A 164 -9.87 -13.82 6.51
CA ALA A 164 -10.64 -14.88 5.87
C ALA A 164 -9.73 -15.99 5.30
N TYR A 165 -8.63 -15.60 4.62
CA TYR A 165 -7.72 -16.55 3.98
C TYR A 165 -6.91 -17.37 5.00
N VAL A 166 -6.33 -16.73 6.02
CA VAL A 166 -5.56 -17.39 7.08
C VAL A 166 -6.42 -18.42 7.81
N LEU A 167 -7.65 -18.03 8.20
CA LEU A 167 -8.57 -18.95 8.86
C LEU A 167 -8.97 -20.12 7.95
N ALA A 168 -9.24 -19.87 6.66
CA ALA A 168 -9.54 -20.93 5.71
C ALA A 168 -8.35 -21.88 5.52
N ALA A 169 -7.14 -21.34 5.31
CA ALA A 169 -5.91 -22.11 5.13
C ALA A 169 -5.59 -22.98 6.36
N ALA A 170 -5.85 -22.47 7.58
CA ALA A 170 -5.67 -23.22 8.81
C ALA A 170 -6.57 -24.47 8.92
N THR A 171 -7.66 -24.56 8.15
CA THR A 171 -8.50 -25.77 8.10
C THR A 171 -7.97 -26.83 7.12
N GLY A 172 -6.95 -26.51 6.31
CA GLY A 172 -6.47 -27.36 5.22
C GLY A 172 -7.39 -27.40 3.99
N GLY A 173 -8.49 -26.65 4.00
CA GLY A 173 -9.44 -26.57 2.90
C GLY A 173 -8.92 -25.74 1.71
N PRO A 174 -9.30 -26.06 0.47
CA PRO A 174 -8.90 -25.29 -0.70
C PRO A 174 -9.63 -23.92 -0.73
N SER A 175 -8.90 -22.85 -1.02
CA SER A 175 -9.50 -21.55 -1.31
C SER A 175 -9.59 -21.35 -2.84
N ARG A 176 -10.82 -21.14 -3.34
CA ARG A 176 -11.04 -20.95 -4.78
C ARG A 176 -10.94 -19.46 -5.11
N GLN A 177 -10.04 -19.15 -6.04
CA GLN A 177 -9.95 -17.79 -6.61
C GLN A 177 -11.21 -17.45 -7.40
N LEU A 178 -11.47 -16.15 -7.51
CA LEU A 178 -12.49 -15.62 -8.40
C LEU A 178 -12.28 -16.11 -9.84
N PRO A 179 -13.38 -16.33 -10.59
CA PRO A 179 -13.29 -16.59 -12.02
C PRO A 179 -12.43 -15.54 -12.74
N TRP A 180 -11.66 -15.99 -13.73
CA TRP A 180 -10.69 -15.13 -14.42
C TRP A 180 -11.32 -13.86 -15.01
N TRP A 181 -12.57 -13.93 -15.47
CA TRP A 181 -13.28 -12.80 -16.07
C TRP A 181 -13.66 -11.74 -15.03
N VAL A 182 -14.04 -12.14 -13.81
CA VAL A 182 -14.28 -11.22 -12.69
C VAL A 182 -13.00 -10.47 -12.35
N ARG A 183 -11.89 -11.21 -12.22
CA ARG A 183 -10.57 -10.62 -11.95
C ARG A 183 -10.15 -9.66 -13.06
N ARG A 184 -10.35 -10.01 -14.33
CA ARG A 184 -10.05 -9.13 -15.47
C ARG A 184 -10.82 -7.82 -15.39
N ILE A 185 -12.11 -7.84 -15.07
CA ILE A 185 -12.94 -6.63 -14.96
C ILE A 185 -12.46 -5.77 -13.77
N ALA A 186 -12.31 -6.37 -12.60
CA ALA A 186 -11.90 -5.68 -11.38
C ALA A 186 -10.49 -5.06 -11.52
N ASN A 187 -9.52 -5.84 -11.99
CA ASN A 187 -8.15 -5.40 -12.26
C ASN A 187 -8.09 -4.33 -13.37
N GLY A 188 -9.01 -4.39 -14.35
CA GLY A 188 -9.14 -3.37 -15.39
C GLY A 188 -9.56 -2.01 -14.83
N ARG A 189 -10.48 -1.99 -13.85
CA ARG A 189 -10.85 -0.75 -13.14
C ARG A 189 -9.69 -0.22 -12.29
N LEU A 190 -8.96 -1.11 -11.61
CA LEU A 190 -7.76 -0.74 -10.86
C LEU A 190 -6.73 -0.03 -11.75
N ARG A 191 -6.42 -0.61 -12.91
CA ARG A 191 -5.47 -0.04 -13.87
C ARG A 191 -5.89 1.36 -14.34
N LYS A 192 -7.18 1.60 -14.57
CA LYS A 192 -7.69 2.92 -14.96
C LYS A 192 -7.45 3.97 -13.86
N ASP A 193 -7.66 3.61 -12.60
CA ASP A 193 -7.38 4.50 -11.47
C ASP A 193 -5.88 4.82 -11.38
N GLN A 194 -5.02 3.82 -11.53
CA GLN A 194 -3.56 3.98 -11.49
C GLN A 194 -3.06 4.90 -12.62
N VAL A 195 -3.56 4.72 -13.84
CA VAL A 195 -3.21 5.61 -14.97
C VAL A 195 -3.62 7.06 -14.69
N ARG A 196 -4.85 7.29 -14.20
CA ARG A 196 -5.31 8.63 -13.83
C ARG A 196 -4.46 9.25 -12.73
N ALA A 197 -4.09 8.45 -11.72
CA ALA A 197 -3.23 8.92 -10.64
C ALA A 197 -1.83 9.27 -11.11
N ALA A 198 -1.22 8.45 -11.98
CA ALA A 198 0.08 8.75 -12.56
C ALA A 198 0.08 10.07 -13.33
N VAL A 199 -0.96 10.32 -14.15
CA VAL A 199 -1.13 11.59 -14.87
C VAL A 199 -1.29 12.77 -13.90
N ALA A 200 -2.11 12.63 -12.85
CA ALA A 200 -2.29 13.69 -11.86
C ALA A 200 -0.96 14.04 -11.17
N PHE A 201 -0.21 13.04 -10.70
CA PHE A 201 1.06 13.27 -10.03
C PHE A 201 2.12 13.87 -10.96
N ALA A 202 2.17 13.45 -12.22
CA ALA A 202 3.06 14.04 -13.22
C ALA A 202 2.75 15.53 -13.46
N ASN A 203 1.48 15.93 -13.34
CA ASN A 203 1.03 17.31 -13.45
C ASN A 203 1.10 18.12 -12.14
N GLY A 204 1.70 17.57 -11.08
CA GLY A 204 1.78 18.26 -9.80
C GLY A 204 0.46 18.33 -9.01
N ALA A 205 -0.52 17.50 -9.38
CA ALA A 205 -1.83 17.46 -8.74
C ALA A 205 -2.05 16.16 -7.95
N LEU A 206 -2.94 16.22 -6.96
CA LEU A 206 -3.46 15.02 -6.31
C LEU A 206 -4.52 14.35 -7.20
N PRO A 207 -4.57 13.01 -7.27
CA PRO A 207 -5.61 12.32 -7.99
C PRO A 207 -7.00 12.61 -7.40
N THR A 208 -7.95 12.86 -8.30
CA THR A 208 -9.37 12.90 -7.92
C THR A 208 -9.83 11.52 -7.48
N GLU A 209 -10.34 11.45 -6.27
CA GLU A 209 -10.90 10.26 -5.67
C GLU A 209 -12.18 9.84 -6.41
N SER A 210 -12.22 8.64 -6.98
CA SER A 210 -13.46 8.09 -7.50
C SER A 210 -14.37 7.69 -6.33
N THR A 211 -15.55 8.29 -6.25
CA THR A 211 -16.60 7.95 -5.28
C THR A 211 -17.42 6.73 -5.71
N ALA A 212 -17.24 6.26 -6.94
CA ALA A 212 -18.00 5.12 -7.46
C ALA A 212 -17.45 3.80 -6.89
N TYR A 213 -18.28 3.19 -6.04
CA TYR A 213 -18.25 1.76 -5.73
C TYR A 213 -19.11 1.03 -6.77
#